data_AF-A0A1I1ZBC4-F1
#
_entry.id   AF-A0A1I1ZBC4-F1
#
_cell.length_a   1.000
_cell.length_b   1.000
_cell.length_c   1.000
_cell.angle_alpha   90.00
_cell.angle_beta   90.00
_cell.angle_gamma   90.00
#
_symmetry.space_group_name_H-M   'P 1'
#
loop_
_entity.id
_entity.type
_entity.pdbx_description
1 polymer ?
#
loop_
_entity_poly.entity_id
_entity_poly.type
_entity_poly.pdbx_seq_one_letter_code
_entity_poly.pdbx_strand_id
1 'polypeptide(L)' 'MQQLLITLGIILLLLGIAWPWISQLPLGRLPGDIHIERENFSFHFPLMTGLLISIVISLILWWTRK' A
#
# COMPACT_ATOMS: atom_id res chain seq x y z
N MET A 1 -20.61 -6.46 -18.40
CA MET A 1 -19.40 -5.86 -19.01
C MET A 1 -19.27 -4.37 -18.72
N GLN A 2 -20.31 -3.55 -18.95
CA GLN A 2 -20.27 -2.10 -18.68
C GLN A 2 -20.00 -1.75 -17.20
N GLN A 3 -20.63 -2.48 -16.27
CA GLN A 3 -20.43 -2.27 -14.84
C GLN A 3 -18.98 -2.51 -14.40
N LEU A 4 -18.30 -3.52 -14.95
CA LEU A 4 -16.88 -3.77 -14.68
C LEU A 4 -16.01 -2.60 -15.14
N LEU A 5 -16.26 -2.07 -16.34
CA LEU A 5 -15.53 -0.92 -16.89
C LEU A 5 -15.73 0.34 -16.04
N ILE A 6 -16.96 0.59 -15.58
CA ILE A 6 -17.29 1.74 -14.73
C ILE A 6 -16.61 1.60 -13.37
N THR A 7 -16.71 0.43 -12.72
CA THR A 7 -16.08 0.19 -11.42
C THR A 7 -14.55 0.33 -11.50
N LEU A 8 -13.94 -0.22 -12.54
CA LEU A 8 -12.48 -0.17 -12.73
C LEU A 8 -12.01 1.26 -13.03
N GLY A 9 -12.77 2.03 -13.80
CA GLY A 9 -12.53 3.45 -14.03
C GLY A 9 -12.59 4.28 -12.74
N ILE A 10 -13.56 4.02 -11.87
CA ILE A 10 -13.67 4.70 -10.55
C ILE A 10 -12.48 4.34 -9.65
N ILE A 11 -12.09 3.07 -9.60
CA ILE A 11 -10.93 2.62 -8.81
C ILE A 11 -9.65 3.30 -9.31
N LEU A 12 -9.41 3.35 -10.63
CA LEU A 12 -8.26 4.02 -11.21
C LEU A 12 -8.25 5.52 -10.91
N LEU A 13 -9.40 6.18 -10.97
CA LEU A 13 -9.53 7.60 -10.67
C LEU A 13 -9.21 7.89 -9.20
N LEU A 14 -9.73 7.08 -8.28
CA LEU A 14 -9.41 7.17 -6.85
C LEU A 14 -7.92 6.90 -6.59
N LEU A 15 -7.33 5.89 -7.24
CA LEU A 15 -5.89 5.61 -7.14
C LEU A 15 -5.04 6.77 -7.67
N GLY A 16 -5.42 7.39 -8.79
CA GLY A 16 -4.73 8.54 -9.36
C GLY A 16 -4.78 9.77 -8.45
N ILE A 17 -5.94 10.04 -7.83
CA ILE A 17 -6.09 11.11 -6.85
C ILE A 17 -5.29 10.81 -5.59
N ALA A 18 -5.29 9.56 -5.11
CA ALA A 18 -4.54 9.14 -3.94
C ALA A 18 -3.03 9.04 -4.19
N TRP A 19 -2.58 8.98 -5.46
CA TRP A 19 -1.18 8.76 -5.85
C TRP A 19 -0.17 9.72 -5.22
N PRO A 20 -0.42 11.05 -5.10
CA PRO A 20 0.52 11.96 -4.45
C PRO A 20 0.71 11.68 -2.97
N TRP A 21 -0.33 11.19 -2.28
CA TRP A 21 -0.23 10.79 -0.87
C TRP A 21 0.39 9.40 -0.72
N ILE A 22 0.13 8.49 -1.67
CA ILE A 22 0.74 7.16 -1.72
C ILE A 22 2.23 7.23 -2.08
N SER A 23 2.64 8.16 -2.95
CA SER A 23 4.04 8.35 -3.33
C SER A 23 4.85 9.08 -2.26
N GLN A 24 4.19 9.87 -1.41
CA GLN A 24 4.78 10.51 -0.23
C GLN A 24 4.80 9.61 0.99
N LEU A 25 3.98 8.54 1.02
CA LEU A 25 4.13 7.50 2.03
C LEU A 25 5.53 6.90 1.86
N PRO A 26 6.35 6.88 2.93
CA PRO A 26 7.67 6.28 2.89
C PRO A 26 7.54 4.75 2.88
N LEU A 27 6.89 4.18 1.85
CA LEU A 27 6.76 2.74 1.65
C LEU A 27 8.17 2.16 1.54
N GLY A 28 8.59 1.43 2.58
CA GLY A 28 9.96 0.97 2.77
C GLY A 28 10.79 1.83 3.72
N ARG A 29 10.56 3.14 3.88
CA ARG A 29 11.31 4.01 4.81
C ARG A 29 10.52 4.36 6.09
N LEU A 30 9.45 3.63 6.39
CA LEU A 30 8.69 3.85 7.62
C LEU A 30 9.56 3.47 8.83
N PRO A 31 9.49 4.22 9.94
CA PRO A 31 10.20 3.86 11.17
C PRO A 31 9.77 2.45 11.61
N GLY A 32 10.69 1.48 11.52
CA GLY A 32 10.47 0.05 11.78
C GLY A 32 10.56 -0.85 10.54
N ASP A 33 10.66 -0.31 9.33
CA ASP A 33 11.19 -1.05 8.18
C ASP A 33 12.71 -1.23 8.35
N ILE A 34 13.20 -2.46 8.20
CA ILE A 34 14.62 -2.78 8.43
C ILE A 34 15.38 -2.52 7.14
N HIS A 35 16.20 -1.47 7.14
CA HIS A 35 17.21 -1.24 6.11
C HIS A 35 18.58 -1.56 6.66
N ILE A 36 19.25 -2.49 6.00
CA ILE A 36 20.66 -2.79 6.25
C ILE A 36 21.40 -2.44 4.98
N GLU A 37 22.01 -1.25 4.95
CA GLU A 37 22.96 -0.86 3.91
C GLU A 37 24.39 -1.14 4.39
N ARG A 38 25.10 -1.96 3.61
CA ARG A 38 26.55 -2.22 3.70
C ARG A 38 27.19 -1.93 2.35
N GLU A 39 28.50 -1.76 2.33
CA GLU A 39 29.31 -1.34 1.18
C GLU A 39 29.07 -2.14 -0.13
N ASN A 40 28.59 -3.39 -0.05
CA ASN A 40 28.18 -4.21 -1.21
C ASN A 40 26.83 -4.94 -1.03
N PHE A 41 26.04 -4.57 -0.01
CA PHE A 41 24.80 -5.29 0.31
C PHE A 41 23.74 -4.36 0.88
N SER A 42 22.63 -4.23 0.16
CA SER A 42 21.42 -3.55 0.63
C SER A 42 20.33 -4.58 0.89
N PHE A 43 19.90 -4.72 2.14
CA PHE A 43 18.75 -5.55 2.50
C PHE A 43 17.61 -4.67 3.02
N HIS A 44 16.47 -4.81 2.37
CA HIS A 44 15.25 -4.07 2.64
C HIS A 44 14.20 -5.05 3.15
N PHE A 45 13.76 -4.88 4.39
CA PHE A 45 12.67 -5.69 4.94
C PHE A 45 11.54 -4.79 5.45
N PRO A 46 10.48 -4.61 4.63
CA PRO A 46 9.40 -3.67 4.89
C PRO A 46 8.37 -4.24 5.89
N LEU A 47 8.80 -4.45 7.15
CA LEU A 47 7.99 -5.02 8.23
C LEU A 47 6.77 -4.17 8.56
N MET A 48 6.99 -2.87 8.82
CA MET A 48 5.92 -1.96 9.23
C MET A 48 5.01 -1.65 8.06
N THR A 49 5.58 -1.46 6.87
CA THR A 49 4.78 -1.31 5.64
C THR A 49 3.87 -2.52 5.41
N GLY A 50 4.41 -3.74 5.50
CA GLY A 50 3.63 -4.97 5.30
C GLY A 50 2.53 -5.16 6.35
N LEU A 51 2.82 -4.82 7.62
CA LEU A 51 1.86 -4.90 8.70
C LEU A 51 0.71 -3.90 8.53
N LEU A 52 1.02 -2.68 8.11
CA LEU A 52 0.03 -1.62 7.86
C LEU A 52 -0.89 -1.99 6.69
N ILE A 53 -0.33 -2.53 5.60
CA ILE A 53 -1.11 -3.08 4.48
C ILE A 53 -2.05 -4.19 4.95
N SER A 54 -1.54 -5.11 5.78
CA SER A 54 -2.35 -6.22 6.32
C SER A 54 -3.52 -5.71 7.18
N ILE A 55 -3.30 -4.71 8.03
CA ILE A 55 -4.35 -4.09 8.84
C ILE A 55 -5.40 -3.43 7.96
N VAL A 56 -5.00 -2.66 6.95
CA VAL A 56 -5.93 -1.97 6.03
C VAL A 56 -6.80 -2.99 5.29
N ILE A 57 -6.19 -4.02 4.70
CA ILE A 57 -6.94 -5.09 4.01
C ILE A 57 -7.89 -5.80 4.97
N SER A 58 -7.43 -6.09 6.19
CA SER A 58 -8.25 -6.73 7.23
C SER A 58 -9.45 -5.86 7.61
N LEU A 59 -9.25 -4.54 7.74
CA LEU A 59 -10.32 -3.58 8.04
C LEU A 59 -11.36 -3.52 6.92
N ILE A 60 -10.92 -3.49 5.66
CA ILE A 60 -11.79 -3.49 4.48
C ILE A 60 -12.60 -4.80 4.44
N LEU A 61 -11.94 -5.95 4.58
CA LEU A 61 -12.61 -7.25 4.60
C LEU A 61 -13.62 -7.35 5.75
N TRP A 62 -13.24 -6.87 6.94
CA TRP A 62 -14.12 -6.82 8.10
C TRP A 62 -15.35 -5.95 7.84
N TRP A 63 -15.17 -4.76 7.26
CA TRP A 63 -16.26 -3.84 6.92
C TRP A 63 -17.20 -4.44 5.87
N THR A 64 -16.67 -5.14 4.86
CA THR A 64 -17.47 -5.80 3.82
C THR A 64 -18.18 -7.08 4.27
N ARG A 65 -17.81 -7.64 5.42
CA ARG A 65 -18.47 -8.82 6.01
C ARG A 65 -19.63 -8.47 6.94
N LYS A 66 -19.95 -7.20 7.11
CA LYS A 66 -21.13 -6.70 7.82
C LYS A 66 -22.22 -6.33 6.81
#